data_AF-B6G9A2-F1
#
_entry.id   AF-B6G9A2-F1
#
_cell.length_a   1.000
_cell.length_b   1.000
_cell.length_c   1.000
_cell.angle_alpha   90.00
_cell.angle_beta   90.00
_cell.angle_gamma   90.00
#
_symmetry.space_group_name_H-M   'P 1'
#
loop_
_entity.id
_entity.type
_entity.pdbx_description
1 polymer ?
#
loop_
_entity_poly.entity_id
_entity_poly.type
_entity_poly.pdbx_seq_one_letter_code
_entity_poly.pdbx_strand_id
1 'polypeptide(L)'
;MIAKATQPDPADRFQDCAEMAYALSHYREEDAGHRQELTRTWRRFVALAAASALGLVLGVAGTVGYNLSLNSDYEHWMQIARTTSVESESTKAYLRAASIKPGEVAPYEGLADLYRSDQVFTLAEERQFREAALPRLEALRGSSEYAAMAFNVGKLYWYNYAADGTGAPATRSERIRAAAQWMRDAASDAEFEQHALAQAYADIADFETRIVPLINEGSDAGLYAPYFEQLSFLVDELASEENGVVRLETANLALDALCTYPRKFRADDVEQEQLFELASRAEQLVSSVHPTTDALDGERARALALVGTARQAVTDAYEDVEA
;
A
#
# COMPACT_ATOMS: atom_id res chain seq x y z
N MET A 1 -56.38 1.71 -59.18
CA MET A 1 -57.85 1.87 -59.20
C MET A 1 -58.39 2.36 -60.54
N ILE A 2 -57.95 3.51 -61.07
CA ILE A 2 -58.44 4.01 -62.38
C ILE A 2 -58.23 2.97 -63.49
N ALA A 3 -57.07 2.32 -63.54
CA ALA A 3 -56.77 1.30 -64.55
C ALA A 3 -57.72 0.08 -64.53
N LYS A 4 -58.21 -0.37 -63.35
CA LYS A 4 -59.19 -1.47 -63.24
C LYS A 4 -60.60 -1.00 -63.61
N ALA A 5 -60.94 0.26 -63.27
CA ALA A 5 -62.23 0.86 -63.65
C ALA A 5 -62.37 1.11 -65.17
N THR A 6 -61.25 1.32 -65.87
CA THR A 6 -61.21 1.63 -67.30
C THR A 6 -60.77 0.46 -68.19
N GLN A 7 -60.77 -0.77 -67.67
CA GLN A 7 -60.47 -1.98 -68.46
C GLN A 7 -61.41 -2.06 -69.69
N PRO A 8 -60.91 -2.40 -70.89
CA PRO A 8 -61.74 -2.50 -72.09
C PRO A 8 -62.84 -3.55 -71.95
N ASP A 9 -62.50 -4.69 -71.35
CA ASP A 9 -63.45 -5.77 -71.03
C ASP A 9 -64.29 -5.41 -69.79
N PRO A 10 -65.63 -5.39 -69.89
CA PRO A 10 -66.52 -5.14 -68.76
C PRO A 10 -66.38 -6.15 -67.61
N ALA A 11 -65.97 -7.40 -67.90
CA ALA A 11 -65.81 -8.44 -66.88
C ALA A 11 -64.60 -8.20 -65.97
N ASP A 12 -63.61 -7.44 -66.44
CA ASP A 12 -62.38 -7.13 -65.68
C ASP A 12 -62.48 -5.84 -64.85
N ARG A 13 -63.63 -5.15 -64.91
CA ARG A 13 -63.94 -3.97 -64.09
C ARG A 13 -64.43 -4.38 -62.70
N PHE A 14 -64.60 -3.39 -61.82
CA PHE A 14 -65.25 -3.58 -60.53
C PHE A 14 -66.69 -4.08 -60.74
N GLN A 15 -67.02 -5.22 -60.13
CA GLN A 15 -68.28 -5.92 -60.40
C GLN A 15 -69.45 -5.31 -59.64
N ASP A 16 -69.20 -4.66 -58.51
CA ASP A 16 -70.21 -3.92 -57.77
C ASP A 16 -69.66 -2.69 -57.05
N CYS A 17 -70.58 -1.85 -56.56
CA CYS A 17 -70.23 -0.65 -55.81
C CYS A 17 -69.57 -0.95 -54.46
N ALA A 18 -69.74 -2.15 -53.91
CA ALA A 18 -69.14 -2.55 -52.64
C ALA A 18 -67.65 -2.90 -52.82
N GLU A 19 -67.28 -3.57 -53.92
CA GLU A 19 -65.90 -3.85 -54.31
C GLU A 19 -65.16 -2.53 -54.62
N MET A 20 -65.82 -1.60 -55.31
CA MET A 20 -65.26 -0.27 -55.57
C MET A 20 -65.12 0.55 -54.27
N ALA A 21 -66.12 0.53 -53.39
CA ALA A 21 -66.09 1.22 -52.10
C ALA A 21 -65.03 0.62 -51.16
N TYR A 22 -64.88 -0.70 -51.15
CA TYR A 22 -63.86 -1.43 -50.39
C TYR A 22 -62.45 -1.09 -50.90
N ALA A 23 -62.26 -1.03 -52.22
CA ALA A 23 -61.01 -0.58 -52.81
C ALA A 23 -60.74 0.89 -52.42
N LEU A 24 -61.71 1.79 -52.57
CA LEU A 24 -61.58 3.21 -52.20
C LEU A 24 -61.31 3.44 -50.70
N SER A 25 -61.91 2.63 -49.81
CA SER A 25 -61.70 2.75 -48.37
C SER A 25 -60.33 2.23 -47.92
N HIS A 26 -59.75 1.27 -48.66
CA HIS A 26 -58.42 0.71 -48.40
C HIS A 26 -57.34 1.27 -49.35
N TYR A 27 -57.62 2.33 -50.13
CA TYR A 27 -56.65 2.90 -51.06
C TYR A 27 -55.36 3.39 -50.37
N ARG A 28 -55.49 3.90 -49.13
CA ARG A 28 -54.36 4.36 -48.32
C ARG A 28 -53.49 3.22 -47.79
N GLU A 29 -54.02 1.99 -47.71
CA GLU A 29 -53.24 0.83 -47.24
C GLU A 29 -52.35 0.25 -48.36
N GLU A 30 -52.69 0.50 -49.62
CA GLU A 30 -51.87 0.18 -50.81
C GLU A 30 -51.05 1.37 -51.33
N ASP A 31 -50.99 2.48 -50.60
CA ASP A 31 -50.25 3.66 -51.06
C ASP A 31 -48.74 3.43 -50.91
N ALA A 32 -48.08 3.15 -52.02
CA ALA A 32 -46.65 2.89 -52.09
C ALA A 32 -45.81 4.00 -51.41
N GLY A 33 -46.34 5.23 -51.34
CA GLY A 33 -45.72 6.36 -50.64
C GLY A 33 -45.59 6.17 -49.13
N HIS A 34 -46.63 5.69 -48.43
CA HIS A 34 -46.59 5.52 -46.98
C HIS A 34 -45.69 4.34 -46.56
N ARG A 35 -45.70 3.25 -47.34
CA ARG A 35 -44.74 2.15 -47.19
C ARG A 35 -43.30 2.60 -47.47
N GLN A 36 -43.09 3.51 -48.43
CA GLN A 36 -41.76 4.07 -48.71
C GLN A 36 -41.24 4.95 -47.57
N GLU A 37 -42.09 5.74 -46.92
CA GLU A 37 -41.70 6.56 -45.76
C GLU A 37 -41.36 5.70 -44.54
N LEU A 38 -42.21 4.71 -44.22
CA LEU A 38 -41.97 3.77 -43.12
C LEU A 38 -40.69 2.95 -43.35
N THR A 39 -40.45 2.47 -44.58
CA THR A 39 -39.22 1.73 -44.89
C THR A 39 -37.96 2.60 -44.85
N ARG A 40 -38.05 3.90 -45.19
CA ARG A 40 -36.93 4.85 -45.02
C ARG A 40 -36.61 5.08 -43.55
N THR A 41 -37.62 5.29 -42.71
CA THR A 41 -37.45 5.49 -41.27
C THR A 41 -36.91 4.22 -40.59
N TRP A 42 -37.44 3.04 -40.96
CA TRP A 42 -36.91 1.75 -40.52
C TRP A 42 -35.45 1.54 -40.95
N ARG A 43 -35.10 1.82 -42.21
CA ARG A 43 -33.71 1.72 -42.68
C ARG A 43 -32.78 2.67 -41.93
N ARG A 44 -33.21 3.90 -41.63
CA ARG A 44 -32.46 4.85 -40.80
C ARG A 44 -32.28 4.32 -39.38
N PHE A 45 -33.33 3.75 -38.77
CA PHE A 45 -33.26 3.15 -37.45
C PHE A 45 -32.29 1.96 -37.42
N VAL A 46 -32.39 1.04 -38.38
CA VAL A 46 -31.47 -0.10 -38.52
C VAL A 46 -30.03 0.36 -38.77
N ALA A 47 -29.83 1.38 -39.61
CA ALA A 47 -28.51 1.95 -39.85
C ALA A 47 -27.91 2.58 -38.58
N LEU A 48 -28.72 3.30 -37.79
CA LEU A 48 -28.31 3.85 -36.50
C LEU A 48 -27.98 2.73 -35.49
N ALA A 49 -28.82 1.70 -35.41
CA ALA A 49 -28.58 0.54 -34.54
C ALA A 49 -27.30 -0.22 -34.93
N ALA A 50 -27.06 -0.40 -36.24
CA ALA A 50 -25.83 -1.00 -36.75
C ALA A 50 -24.60 -0.13 -36.47
N ALA A 51 -24.71 1.20 -36.64
CA ALA A 51 -23.65 2.13 -36.31
C ALA A 51 -23.34 2.15 -34.80
N SER A 52 -24.35 2.08 -33.93
CA SER A 52 -24.13 1.97 -32.48
C SER A 52 -23.48 0.63 -32.09
N ALA A 53 -23.90 -0.48 -32.72
CA ALA A 53 -23.28 -1.78 -32.48
C ALA A 53 -21.81 -1.79 -32.92
N LEU A 54 -21.50 -1.21 -34.09
CA LEU A 54 -20.12 -1.04 -34.55
C LEU A 54 -19.31 -0.16 -33.60
N GLY A 55 -19.88 0.95 -33.12
CA GLY A 55 -19.24 1.84 -32.14
C GLY A 55 -18.90 1.12 -30.83
N LEU A 56 -19.80 0.26 -30.34
CA LEU A 56 -19.54 -0.58 -29.17
C LEU A 56 -18.41 -1.58 -29.43
N VAL A 57 -18.42 -2.26 -30.57
CA VAL A 57 -17.35 -3.22 -30.93
C VAL A 57 -15.99 -2.52 -31.01
N LEU A 58 -15.91 -1.36 -31.65
CA LEU A 58 -14.69 -0.58 -31.74
C LEU A 58 -14.23 -0.05 -30.37
N GLY A 59 -15.18 0.39 -29.54
CA GLY A 59 -14.90 0.82 -28.17
C GLY A 59 -14.30 -0.31 -27.34
N VAL A 60 -14.94 -1.48 -27.33
CA VAL A 60 -14.46 -2.67 -26.61
C VAL A 60 -13.09 -3.10 -27.14
N ALA A 61 -12.92 -3.21 -28.46
CA ALA A 61 -11.63 -3.59 -29.06
C ALA A 61 -10.52 -2.59 -28.72
N GLY A 62 -10.82 -1.29 -28.72
CA GLY A 62 -9.89 -0.24 -28.30
C GLY A 62 -9.50 -0.36 -26.83
N THR A 63 -10.45 -0.56 -25.93
CA THR A 63 -10.19 -0.76 -24.49
C THR A 63 -9.37 -2.02 -24.23
N VAL A 64 -9.69 -3.13 -24.89
CA VAL A 64 -8.93 -4.39 -24.79
C VAL A 64 -7.50 -4.18 -25.30
N GLY A 65 -7.34 -3.59 -26.48
CA GLY A 65 -6.01 -3.30 -27.05
C GLY A 65 -5.16 -2.39 -26.17
N TYR A 66 -5.79 -1.36 -25.59
CA TYR A 66 -5.13 -0.46 -24.64
C TYR A 66 -4.65 -1.19 -23.37
N ASN A 67 -5.53 -1.99 -22.74
CA ASN A 67 -5.17 -2.75 -21.54
C ASN A 67 -4.10 -3.82 -21.81
N LEU A 68 -4.13 -4.49 -22.97
CA LEU A 68 -3.08 -5.43 -23.36
C LEU A 68 -1.73 -4.72 -23.52
N SER A 69 -1.70 -3.55 -24.16
CA SER A 69 -0.47 -2.76 -24.30
C SER A 69 0.06 -2.31 -22.94
N LEU A 70 -0.80 -1.81 -22.05
CA LEU A 70 -0.40 -1.41 -20.69
C LEU A 70 0.17 -2.58 -19.89
N ASN A 71 -0.47 -3.74 -19.93
CA ASN A 71 0.01 -4.93 -19.24
C ASN A 71 1.35 -5.40 -19.81
N SER A 72 1.49 -5.43 -21.14
CA SER A 72 2.75 -5.82 -21.78
C SER A 72 3.89 -4.86 -21.44
N ASP A 73 3.64 -3.55 -21.46
CA ASP A 73 4.64 -2.55 -21.10
C ASP A 73 5.02 -2.67 -19.62
N TYR A 74 4.03 -2.83 -18.73
CA TYR A 74 4.26 -3.05 -17.30
C TYR A 74 5.16 -4.26 -17.04
N GLU A 75 4.80 -5.43 -17.59
CA GLU A 75 5.57 -6.67 -17.42
C GLU A 75 6.99 -6.54 -17.97
N HIS A 76 7.15 -5.87 -19.12
CA HIS A 76 8.46 -5.61 -19.70
C HIS A 76 9.37 -4.81 -18.75
N TRP A 77 8.86 -3.72 -18.17
CA TRP A 77 9.64 -2.91 -17.23
C TRP A 77 9.89 -3.62 -15.91
N MET A 78 8.93 -4.37 -15.38
CA MET A 78 9.13 -5.21 -14.20
C MET A 78 10.19 -6.28 -14.41
N GLN A 79 10.22 -6.89 -15.59
CA GLN A 79 11.25 -7.87 -15.95
C GLN A 79 12.64 -7.21 -16.01
N ILE A 80 12.77 -6.03 -16.64
CA ILE A 80 14.04 -5.29 -16.67
C ILE A 80 14.48 -4.97 -15.24
N ALA A 81 13.58 -4.46 -14.40
CA ALA A 81 13.87 -4.06 -13.04
C ALA A 81 14.44 -5.21 -12.19
N ARG A 82 13.86 -6.41 -12.35
CA ARG A 82 14.26 -7.61 -11.60
C ARG A 82 15.52 -8.30 -12.13
N THR A 83 15.88 -8.08 -13.39
CA THR A 83 16.96 -8.85 -14.06
C THR A 83 18.25 -8.06 -14.24
N THR A 84 18.19 -6.73 -14.30
CA THR A 84 19.40 -5.91 -14.43
C THR A 84 20.22 -5.94 -13.13
N SER A 85 21.54 -6.01 -13.26
CA SER A 85 22.48 -5.88 -12.14
C SER A 85 22.86 -4.42 -11.85
N VAL A 86 22.40 -3.48 -12.68
CA VAL A 86 22.72 -2.06 -12.53
C VAL A 86 21.58 -1.39 -11.76
N GLU A 87 21.85 -1.04 -10.50
CA GLU A 87 20.87 -0.43 -9.58
C GLU A 87 20.14 0.78 -10.21
N SER A 88 20.88 1.70 -10.82
CA SER A 88 20.26 2.88 -11.46
C SER A 88 19.31 2.54 -12.63
N GLU A 89 19.53 1.42 -13.32
CA GLU A 89 18.61 0.94 -14.36
C GLU A 89 17.41 0.24 -13.74
N SER A 90 17.63 -0.55 -12.68
CA SER A 90 16.56 -1.20 -11.92
C SER A 90 15.59 -0.17 -11.34
N THR A 91 16.12 0.87 -10.69
CA THR A 91 15.36 2.01 -10.17
C THR A 91 14.52 2.67 -11.26
N LYS A 92 15.12 3.01 -12.41
CA LYS A 92 14.37 3.61 -13.54
C LYS A 92 13.26 2.70 -14.05
N ALA A 93 13.52 1.40 -14.12
CA ALA A 93 12.56 0.42 -14.60
C ALA A 93 11.37 0.26 -13.62
N TYR A 94 11.61 0.18 -12.31
CA TYR A 94 10.53 0.18 -11.32
C TYR A 94 9.73 1.49 -11.34
N LEU A 95 10.38 2.65 -11.39
CA LEU A 95 9.71 3.95 -11.51
C LEU A 95 8.84 4.01 -12.78
N ARG A 96 9.30 3.40 -13.88
CA ARG A 96 8.53 3.32 -15.11
C ARG A 96 7.32 2.39 -14.96
N ALA A 97 7.47 1.21 -14.37
CA ALA A 97 6.37 0.30 -14.08
C ALA A 97 5.30 0.95 -13.18
N ALA A 98 5.73 1.62 -12.09
CA ALA A 98 4.86 2.40 -11.20
C ALA A 98 4.10 3.52 -11.94
N SER A 99 4.71 4.13 -12.96
CA SER A 99 4.03 5.15 -13.76
C SER A 99 2.95 4.58 -14.70
N ILE A 100 3.09 3.31 -15.11
CA ILE A 100 2.15 2.63 -16.03
C ILE A 100 0.95 2.11 -15.24
N LYS A 101 1.20 1.47 -14.10
CA LYS A 101 0.16 0.95 -13.20
C LYS A 101 0.36 1.47 -11.76
N PRO A 102 -0.16 2.67 -11.45
CA PRO A 102 0.10 3.33 -10.18
C PRO A 102 -0.55 2.68 -8.95
N GLY A 103 -1.53 1.79 -9.14
CA GLY A 103 -2.17 1.05 -8.05
C GLY A 103 -1.57 -0.33 -7.79
N GLU A 104 -0.63 -0.79 -8.62
CA GLU A 104 0.08 -2.05 -8.38
C GLU A 104 1.19 -1.79 -7.37
N VAL A 105 1.25 -2.63 -6.34
CA VAL A 105 2.17 -2.48 -5.21
C VAL A 105 3.58 -2.97 -5.57
N ALA A 106 3.69 -4.02 -6.39
CA ALA A 106 4.95 -4.69 -6.70
C ALA A 106 6.13 -3.79 -7.17
N PRO A 107 5.93 -2.72 -7.98
CA PRO A 107 7.02 -1.82 -8.33
C PRO A 107 7.60 -1.05 -7.13
N TYR A 108 6.76 -0.70 -6.16
CA TYR A 108 7.15 0.04 -4.97
C TYR A 108 7.86 -0.85 -3.97
N GLU A 109 7.38 -2.08 -3.77
CA GLU A 109 8.10 -3.08 -2.99
C GLU A 109 9.46 -3.39 -3.63
N GLY A 110 9.52 -3.54 -4.95
CA GLY A 110 10.78 -3.74 -5.67
C GLY A 110 11.79 -2.59 -5.47
N LEU A 111 11.32 -1.34 -5.44
CA LEU A 111 12.16 -0.19 -5.07
C LEU A 111 12.63 -0.27 -3.62
N ALA A 112 11.73 -0.56 -2.69
CA ALA A 112 12.06 -0.66 -1.28
C ALA A 112 13.09 -1.77 -0.99
N ASP A 113 12.97 -2.90 -1.67
CA ASP A 113 13.92 -4.02 -1.58
C ASP A 113 15.28 -3.66 -2.19
N LEU A 114 15.28 -2.95 -3.32
CA LEU A 114 16.50 -2.47 -3.96
C LEU A 114 17.28 -1.52 -3.04
N TYR A 115 16.59 -0.52 -2.46
CA TYR A 115 17.18 0.45 -1.53
C TYR A 115 17.53 -0.15 -0.16
N ARG A 116 17.05 -1.36 0.15
CA ARG A 116 17.46 -2.09 1.36
C ARG A 116 18.78 -2.82 1.17
N SER A 117 19.19 -3.08 -0.07
CA SER A 117 20.22 -4.07 -0.40
C SER A 117 21.61 -3.73 0.15
N ASP A 118 21.96 -2.44 0.20
CA ASP A 118 23.21 -1.92 0.77
C ASP A 118 23.08 -1.49 2.24
N GLN A 119 21.88 -1.68 2.81
CA GLN A 119 21.49 -1.30 4.17
C GLN A 119 21.54 0.21 4.48
N VAL A 120 21.63 1.08 3.45
CA VAL A 120 21.68 2.53 3.62
C VAL A 120 20.63 3.17 2.72
N PHE A 121 19.47 3.47 3.29
CA PHE A 121 18.41 4.19 2.58
C PHE A 121 18.68 5.70 2.62
N THR A 122 19.35 6.18 1.58
CA THR A 122 19.81 7.56 1.44
C THR A 122 18.67 8.55 1.20
N LEU A 123 18.94 9.83 1.47
CA LEU A 123 18.01 10.92 1.15
C LEU A 123 17.64 10.99 -0.34
N ALA A 124 18.55 10.58 -1.25
CA ALA A 124 18.29 10.59 -2.69
C ALA A 124 17.25 9.52 -3.07
N GLU A 125 17.39 8.32 -2.52
CA GLU A 125 16.46 7.20 -2.70
C GLU A 125 15.13 7.47 -2.01
N GLU A 126 15.14 8.07 -0.81
CA GLU A 126 13.93 8.51 -0.10
C GLU A 126 13.11 9.47 -0.94
N ARG A 127 13.76 10.47 -1.54
CA ARG A 127 13.09 11.40 -2.44
C ARG A 127 12.51 10.68 -3.67
N GLN A 128 13.28 9.79 -4.30
CA GLN A 128 12.80 9.02 -5.45
C GLN A 128 11.57 8.17 -5.10
N PHE A 129 11.63 7.45 -3.98
CA PHE A 129 10.52 6.64 -3.49
C PHE A 129 9.28 7.50 -3.21
N ARG A 130 9.45 8.62 -2.50
CA ARG A 130 8.34 9.52 -2.14
C ARG A 130 7.69 10.17 -3.37
N GLU A 131 8.47 10.63 -4.33
CA GLU A 131 7.96 11.20 -5.58
C GLU A 131 7.17 10.16 -6.39
N ALA A 132 7.55 8.88 -6.30
CA ALA A 132 6.83 7.79 -6.93
C ALA A 132 5.53 7.43 -6.18
N ALA A 133 5.60 7.20 -4.87
CA ALA A 133 4.53 6.60 -4.07
C ALA A 133 3.51 7.61 -3.56
N LEU A 134 3.93 8.75 -3.00
CA LEU A 134 3.03 9.67 -2.28
C LEU A 134 1.88 10.21 -3.15
N PRO A 135 2.10 10.61 -4.42
CA PRO A 135 1.02 11.08 -5.28
C PRO A 135 0.00 9.99 -5.65
N ARG A 136 0.28 8.72 -5.35
CA ARG A 136 -0.50 7.54 -5.76
C ARG A 136 -1.03 6.74 -4.57
N LEU A 137 -0.90 7.26 -3.35
CA LEU A 137 -1.32 6.56 -2.13
C LEU A 137 -2.78 6.11 -2.16
N GLU A 138 -3.70 6.92 -2.70
CA GLU A 138 -5.10 6.51 -2.79
C GLU A 138 -5.31 5.27 -3.67
N ALA A 139 -4.58 5.18 -4.79
CA ALA A 139 -4.63 4.01 -5.67
C ALA A 139 -3.99 2.79 -5.00
N LEU A 140 -2.87 3.00 -4.31
CA LEU A 140 -2.15 1.96 -3.59
C LEU A 140 -2.98 1.38 -2.44
N ARG A 141 -3.65 2.23 -1.65
CA ARG A 141 -4.56 1.82 -0.57
C ARG A 141 -5.75 0.98 -1.04
N GLY A 142 -6.05 1.00 -2.33
CA GLY A 142 -7.07 0.12 -2.93
C GLY A 142 -6.59 -1.33 -3.13
N SER A 143 -5.29 -1.60 -3.00
CA SER A 143 -4.72 -2.95 -3.09
C SER A 143 -4.75 -3.66 -1.74
N SER A 144 -5.09 -4.95 -1.76
CA SER A 144 -4.95 -5.83 -0.59
C SER A 144 -3.49 -6.05 -0.16
N GLU A 145 -2.53 -5.72 -1.01
CA GLU A 145 -1.10 -5.84 -0.72
C GLU A 145 -0.52 -4.57 -0.07
N TYR A 146 -1.32 -3.51 0.07
CA TYR A 146 -0.85 -2.23 0.58
C TYR A 146 -0.29 -2.30 2.00
N ALA A 147 -0.95 -3.05 2.89
CA ALA A 147 -0.51 -3.19 4.27
C ALA A 147 0.89 -3.83 4.36
N ALA A 148 1.14 -4.87 3.57
CA ALA A 148 2.44 -5.51 3.47
C ALA A 148 3.53 -4.56 2.93
N MET A 149 3.22 -3.81 1.87
CA MET A 149 4.14 -2.80 1.33
C MET A 149 4.43 -1.71 2.35
N ALA A 150 3.40 -1.16 2.99
CA ALA A 150 3.55 -0.13 4.01
C ALA A 150 4.41 -0.63 5.16
N PHE A 151 4.23 -1.87 5.59
CA PHE A 151 5.07 -2.49 6.62
C PHE A 151 6.54 -2.61 6.17
N ASN A 152 6.78 -3.09 4.95
CA ASN A 152 8.13 -3.24 4.39
C ASN A 152 8.86 -1.91 4.19
N VAL A 153 8.13 -0.86 3.77
CA VAL A 153 8.64 0.52 3.67
C VAL A 153 8.88 1.10 5.05
N GLY A 154 7.99 0.86 6.02
CA GLY A 154 8.17 1.24 7.41
C GLY A 154 9.46 0.67 8.00
N LYS A 155 9.74 -0.62 7.79
CA LYS A 155 11.00 -1.26 8.20
C LYS A 155 12.21 -0.66 7.50
N LEU A 156 12.11 -0.33 6.21
CA LEU A 156 13.19 0.35 5.48
C LEU A 156 13.56 1.68 6.15
N TYR A 157 12.56 2.50 6.51
CA TYR A 157 12.81 3.72 7.27
C TYR A 157 13.38 3.44 8.66
N TRP A 158 12.83 2.45 9.37
CA TRP A 158 13.20 2.14 10.75
C TRP A 158 14.67 1.71 10.89
N TYR A 159 15.15 0.90 9.96
CA TYR A 159 16.45 0.23 10.06
C TYR A 159 17.55 0.83 9.20
N ASN A 160 17.21 1.46 8.07
CA ASN A 160 18.21 1.84 7.06
C ASN A 160 18.25 3.32 6.75
N TYR A 161 17.32 4.15 7.25
CA TYR A 161 17.24 5.55 6.86
C TYR A 161 18.47 6.38 7.29
N ALA A 162 19.07 7.03 6.29
CA ALA A 162 20.18 7.97 6.42
C ALA A 162 19.67 9.39 6.08
N ALA A 163 19.39 10.18 7.12
CA ALA A 163 18.73 11.49 7.01
C ALA A 163 19.65 12.59 6.50
N ASP A 164 20.97 12.42 6.65
CA ASP A 164 21.94 13.34 6.10
C ASP A 164 22.49 12.83 4.76
N GLY A 165 22.78 13.74 3.84
CA GLY A 165 23.30 13.40 2.51
C GLY A 165 24.71 12.80 2.52
N THR A 166 25.24 12.45 3.71
CA THR A 166 26.57 11.85 3.89
C THR A 166 26.51 10.32 3.90
N GLY A 167 25.31 9.75 3.97
CA GLY A 167 25.11 8.30 4.09
C GLY A 167 25.30 7.79 5.52
N ALA A 168 25.46 8.69 6.50
CA ALA A 168 25.45 8.31 7.91
C ALA A 168 24.02 7.95 8.34
N PRO A 169 23.85 6.90 9.17
CA PRO A 169 22.53 6.56 9.70
C PRO A 169 21.89 7.75 10.40
N ALA A 170 20.61 8.00 10.13
CA ALA A 170 19.84 8.98 10.87
C ALA A 170 19.81 8.60 12.36
N THR A 171 19.49 9.54 13.25
CA THR A 171 19.23 9.19 14.65
C THR A 171 18.03 8.25 14.75
N ARG A 172 17.97 7.40 15.78
CA ARG A 172 16.83 6.48 15.97
C ARG A 172 15.50 7.22 15.95
N SER A 173 15.40 8.36 16.64
CA SER A 173 14.17 9.16 16.69
C SER A 173 13.75 9.69 15.32
N GLU A 174 14.69 10.03 14.44
CA GLU A 174 14.39 10.42 13.05
C GLU A 174 13.88 9.23 12.23
N ARG A 175 14.52 8.07 12.35
CA ARG A 175 14.09 6.83 11.68
C ARG A 175 12.68 6.41 12.09
N ILE A 176 12.43 6.36 13.40
CA ILE A 176 11.11 6.02 13.97
C ILE A 176 10.05 7.00 13.49
N ARG A 177 10.33 8.31 13.53
CA ARG A 177 9.40 9.34 13.05
C ARG A 177 9.08 9.18 11.56
N ALA A 178 10.08 8.87 10.74
CA ALA A 178 9.90 8.68 9.30
C ALA A 178 9.10 7.40 8.98
N ALA A 179 9.27 6.35 9.78
CA ALA A 179 8.54 5.09 9.64
C ALA A 179 7.07 5.17 10.14
N ALA A 180 6.76 6.07 11.07
CA ALA A 180 5.50 6.08 11.83
C ALA A 180 4.23 6.00 10.97
N GLN A 181 4.13 6.80 9.90
CA GLN A 181 2.93 6.79 9.05
C GLN A 181 2.77 5.46 8.30
N TRP A 182 3.87 4.87 7.84
CA TRP A 182 3.85 3.59 7.14
C TRP A 182 3.46 2.44 8.06
N MET A 183 3.93 2.46 9.30
CA MET A 183 3.53 1.47 10.32
C MET A 183 2.04 1.59 10.67
N ARG A 184 1.53 2.81 10.84
CA ARG A 184 0.08 3.04 11.05
C ARG A 184 -0.77 2.58 9.88
N ASP A 185 -0.31 2.85 8.65
CA ASP A 185 -1.00 2.41 7.44
C ASP A 185 -1.06 0.87 7.37
N ALA A 186 0.03 0.17 7.70
CA ALA A 186 0.06 -1.28 7.79
C ALA A 186 -0.84 -1.83 8.91
N ALA A 187 -0.80 -1.22 10.09
CA ALA A 187 -1.62 -1.61 11.24
C ALA A 187 -3.12 -1.34 11.03
N SER A 188 -3.48 -0.43 10.10
CA SER A 188 -4.88 -0.14 9.82
C SER A 188 -5.66 -1.28 9.16
N ASP A 189 -4.95 -2.25 8.58
CA ASP A 189 -5.53 -3.48 8.03
C ASP A 189 -5.46 -4.60 9.08
N ALA A 190 -6.61 -4.98 9.62
CA ALA A 190 -6.72 -6.05 10.61
C ALA A 190 -6.55 -7.46 10.01
N GLU A 191 -6.70 -7.61 8.69
CA GLU A 191 -6.53 -8.88 7.98
C GLU A 191 -5.09 -9.10 7.52
N PHE A 192 -4.22 -8.10 7.68
CA PHE A 192 -2.81 -8.23 7.37
C PHE A 192 -2.14 -9.26 8.29
N GLU A 193 -1.41 -10.22 7.71
CA GLU A 193 -0.77 -11.32 8.43
C GLU A 193 0.11 -10.83 9.60
N GLN A 194 0.85 -9.73 9.39
CA GLN A 194 1.74 -9.15 10.40
C GLN A 194 1.11 -7.94 11.11
N HIS A 195 -0.22 -7.89 11.19
CA HIS A 195 -0.96 -6.79 11.83
C HIS A 195 -0.46 -6.49 13.25
N ALA A 196 -0.31 -7.51 14.11
CA ALA A 196 0.16 -7.32 15.48
C ALA A 196 1.56 -6.69 15.55
N LEU A 197 2.46 -7.12 14.66
CA LEU A 197 3.80 -6.57 14.56
C LEU A 197 3.78 -5.13 14.04
N ALA A 198 2.99 -4.84 13.00
CA ALA A 198 2.79 -3.48 12.50
C ALA A 198 2.22 -2.55 13.57
N GLN A 199 1.27 -3.03 14.37
CA GLN A 199 0.67 -2.30 15.49
C GLN A 199 1.72 -1.96 16.55
N ALA A 200 2.56 -2.92 16.94
CA ALA A 200 3.63 -2.68 17.91
C ALA A 200 4.62 -1.60 17.44
N TYR A 201 5.05 -1.63 16.18
CA TYR A 201 5.90 -0.56 15.63
C TYR A 201 5.17 0.79 15.57
N ALA A 202 3.89 0.80 15.21
CA ALA A 202 3.09 2.02 15.14
C ALA A 202 2.96 2.67 16.54
N ASP A 203 2.67 1.88 17.56
CA ASP A 203 2.50 2.34 18.93
C ASP A 203 3.82 2.82 19.56
N ILE A 204 4.92 2.11 19.30
CA ILE A 204 6.27 2.56 19.67
C ILE A 204 6.58 3.91 19.00
N ALA A 205 6.27 4.04 17.70
CA ALA A 205 6.53 5.29 16.98
C ALA A 205 5.67 6.45 17.50
N ASP A 206 4.40 6.19 17.81
CA ASP A 206 3.50 7.19 18.38
C ASP A 206 3.98 7.64 19.77
N PHE A 207 4.46 6.72 20.61
CA PHE A 207 5.07 7.05 21.89
C PHE A 207 6.32 7.94 21.70
N GLU A 208 7.31 7.47 20.94
CA GLU A 208 8.60 8.16 20.74
C GLU A 208 8.43 9.56 20.12
N THR A 209 7.43 9.74 19.26
CA THR A 209 7.18 11.03 18.61
C THR A 209 6.44 12.03 19.50
N ARG A 210 5.67 11.57 20.49
CA ARG A 210 4.79 12.42 21.32
C ARG A 210 5.24 12.58 22.76
N ILE A 211 6.10 11.70 23.28
CA ILE A 211 6.40 11.65 24.71
C ILE A 211 7.11 12.90 25.24
N VAL A 212 8.04 13.49 24.49
CA VAL A 212 8.80 14.68 24.96
C VAL A 212 7.89 15.88 25.23
N PRO A 213 6.98 16.29 24.32
CA PRO A 213 5.96 17.29 24.64
C PRO A 213 5.13 16.96 25.89
N LEU A 214 4.67 15.71 26.03
CA LEU A 214 3.81 15.30 27.14
C LEU A 214 4.54 15.34 28.48
N ILE A 215 5.83 14.99 28.51
CA ILE A 215 6.68 15.16 29.70
C ILE A 215 6.77 16.63 30.10
N ASN A 216 6.96 17.54 29.13
CA ASN A 216 7.06 18.98 29.40
C ASN A 216 5.73 19.56 29.92
N GLU A 217 4.62 18.97 29.52
CA GLU A 217 3.27 19.35 29.97
C GLU A 217 2.84 18.65 31.27
N GLY A 218 3.58 17.63 31.71
CA GLY A 218 3.22 16.78 32.85
C GLY A 218 1.99 15.91 32.60
N SER A 219 1.72 15.57 31.33
CA SER A 219 0.55 14.82 30.85
C SER A 219 0.92 13.43 30.31
N ASP A 220 2.08 12.91 30.72
CA ASP A 220 2.68 11.65 30.25
C ASP A 220 2.29 10.41 31.08
N ALA A 221 1.54 10.58 32.18
CA ALA A 221 1.12 9.47 33.04
C ALA A 221 0.23 8.46 32.30
N GLY A 222 0.45 7.17 32.54
CA GLY A 222 -0.30 6.07 31.94
C GLY A 222 0.15 5.67 30.52
N LEU A 223 1.16 6.33 29.95
CA LEU A 223 1.66 6.04 28.60
C LEU A 223 2.83 5.04 28.57
N TYR A 224 3.48 4.80 29.71
CA TYR A 224 4.69 4.00 29.79
C TYR A 224 4.39 2.50 29.90
N ALA A 225 3.32 2.10 30.59
CA ALA A 225 2.92 0.68 30.64
C ALA A 225 2.57 0.12 29.24
N PRO A 226 1.71 0.77 28.41
CA PRO A 226 1.48 0.32 27.04
C PRO A 226 2.77 0.28 26.21
N TYR A 227 3.63 1.28 26.35
CA TYR A 227 4.92 1.29 25.65
C TYR A 227 5.82 0.10 26.05
N PHE A 228 5.87 -0.23 27.35
CA PHE A 228 6.57 -1.42 27.85
C PHE A 228 6.01 -2.72 27.27
N GLU A 229 4.69 -2.85 27.17
CA GLU A 229 4.04 -4.01 26.55
C GLU A 229 4.47 -4.15 25.08
N GLN A 230 4.50 -3.06 24.31
CA GLN A 230 4.92 -3.11 22.91
C GLN A 230 6.40 -3.44 22.76
N LEU A 231 7.28 -2.92 23.62
CA LEU A 231 8.69 -3.29 23.63
C LEU A 231 8.88 -4.78 23.96
N SER A 232 8.14 -5.28 24.95
CA SER A 232 8.17 -6.69 25.35
C SER A 232 7.70 -7.60 24.23
N PHE A 233 6.59 -7.25 23.58
CA PHE A 233 6.07 -7.97 22.43
C PHE A 233 7.08 -7.99 21.28
N LEU A 234 7.68 -6.83 20.95
CA LEU A 234 8.64 -6.72 19.84
C LEU A 234 9.90 -7.57 20.08
N VAL A 235 10.41 -7.60 21.30
CA VAL A 235 11.57 -8.44 21.68
C VAL A 235 11.26 -9.93 21.54
N ASP A 236 10.05 -10.37 21.88
CA ASP A 236 9.64 -11.77 21.73
C ASP A 236 9.41 -12.14 20.27
N GLU A 237 8.63 -11.33 19.55
CA GLU A 237 8.21 -11.62 18.18
C GLU A 237 9.42 -11.66 17.23
N LEU A 238 10.41 -10.79 17.46
CA LEU A 238 11.62 -10.72 16.64
C LEU A 238 12.75 -11.60 17.15
N ALA A 239 12.51 -12.46 18.14
CA ALA A 239 13.54 -13.37 18.65
C ALA A 239 14.01 -14.38 17.61
N SER A 240 13.10 -14.82 16.73
CA SER A 240 13.38 -15.75 15.62
C SER A 240 13.76 -15.05 14.31
N GLU A 241 13.82 -13.72 14.27
CA GLU A 241 14.18 -12.98 13.06
C GLU A 241 15.62 -13.31 12.64
N GLU A 242 15.85 -13.58 11.35
CA GLU A 242 17.17 -13.96 10.88
C GLU A 242 18.11 -12.74 10.85
N ASN A 243 17.56 -11.58 10.54
CA ASN A 243 18.32 -10.35 10.38
C ASN A 243 18.90 -9.85 11.72
N GLY A 244 20.23 -9.90 11.85
CA GLY A 244 20.95 -9.44 13.04
C GLY A 244 20.79 -7.93 13.32
N VAL A 245 20.61 -7.10 12.28
CA VAL A 245 20.36 -5.65 12.44
C VAL A 245 19.04 -5.42 13.19
N VAL A 246 17.99 -6.14 12.78
CA VAL A 246 16.65 -6.02 13.36
C VAL A 246 16.67 -6.44 14.84
N ARG A 247 17.30 -7.59 15.13
CA ARG A 247 17.42 -8.11 16.50
C ARG A 247 18.21 -7.18 17.43
N LEU A 248 19.36 -6.68 16.97
CA LEU A 248 20.21 -5.79 17.77
C LEU A 248 19.54 -4.43 18.01
N GLU A 249 18.92 -3.83 17.00
CA GLU A 249 18.24 -2.55 17.17
C GLU A 249 17.01 -2.68 18.08
N THR A 250 16.28 -3.80 18.00
CA THR A 250 15.15 -4.08 18.89
C THR A 250 15.60 -4.23 20.35
N ALA A 251 16.69 -4.98 20.59
CA ALA A 251 17.25 -5.12 21.92
C ALA A 251 17.79 -3.80 22.47
N ASN A 252 18.52 -3.03 21.66
CA ASN A 252 19.03 -1.71 22.05
C ASN A 252 17.88 -0.74 22.37
N LEU A 253 16.77 -0.78 21.61
CA LEU A 253 15.58 0.03 21.90
C LEU A 253 15.00 -0.32 23.27
N ALA A 254 14.79 -1.60 23.57
CA ALA A 254 14.27 -2.03 24.86
C ALA A 254 15.22 -1.65 26.01
N LEU A 255 16.53 -1.87 25.86
CA LEU A 255 17.52 -1.55 26.90
C LEU A 255 17.65 -0.03 27.13
N ASP A 256 17.61 0.78 26.08
CA ASP A 256 17.63 2.25 26.21
C ASP A 256 16.37 2.73 26.96
N ALA A 257 15.20 2.14 26.69
CA ALA A 257 13.97 2.45 27.41
C ALA A 257 14.08 2.10 28.91
N LEU A 258 14.66 0.94 29.24
CA LEU A 258 14.90 0.51 30.63
C LEU A 258 15.93 1.38 31.36
N CYS A 259 16.89 1.98 30.66
CA CYS A 259 17.79 2.99 31.22
C CYS A 259 17.08 4.33 31.45
N THR A 260 16.16 4.71 30.55
CA THR A 260 15.61 6.07 30.49
C THR A 260 14.36 6.24 31.36
N TYR A 261 13.46 5.24 31.37
CA TYR A 261 12.13 5.34 31.95
C TYR A 261 11.81 4.43 33.14
N PRO A 262 12.77 3.85 33.91
CA PRO A 262 12.43 2.84 34.92
C PRO A 262 11.49 3.37 36.02
N ARG A 263 11.69 4.62 36.47
CA ARG A 263 10.78 5.27 37.43
C ARG A 263 9.39 5.56 36.86
N LYS A 264 9.29 5.76 35.54
CA LYS A 264 8.02 6.03 34.84
C LYS A 264 7.25 4.75 34.58
N PHE A 265 7.93 3.67 34.23
CA PHE A 265 7.33 2.32 34.19
C PHE A 265 6.77 1.93 35.55
N ARG A 266 7.53 2.15 36.64
CA ARG A 266 7.03 1.92 38.00
C ARG A 266 5.79 2.76 38.33
N ALA A 267 5.76 4.02 37.91
CA ALA A 267 4.63 4.92 38.16
C ALA A 267 3.36 4.49 37.42
N ASP A 268 3.52 3.71 36.35
CA ASP A 268 2.44 3.10 35.58
C ASP A 268 2.25 1.61 35.94
N ASP A 269 2.60 1.20 37.17
CA ASP A 269 2.36 -0.13 37.74
C ASP A 269 3.07 -1.30 37.03
N VAL A 270 4.17 -1.06 36.30
CA VAL A 270 5.04 -2.15 35.82
C VAL A 270 5.88 -2.65 36.99
N GLU A 271 5.92 -3.97 37.21
CA GLU A 271 6.66 -4.58 38.31
C GLU A 271 8.16 -4.63 38.01
N GLN A 272 9.00 -4.56 39.06
CA GLN A 272 10.46 -4.60 38.93
C GLN A 272 10.92 -5.88 38.22
N GLU A 273 10.29 -7.02 38.55
CA GLU A 273 10.58 -8.31 37.94
C GLU A 273 10.35 -8.30 36.43
N GLN A 274 9.27 -7.66 35.95
CA GLN A 274 8.97 -7.55 34.52
C GLN A 274 10.03 -6.75 33.76
N LEU A 275 10.57 -5.69 34.37
CA LEU A 275 11.67 -4.91 33.79
C LEU A 275 12.96 -5.74 33.68
N PHE A 276 13.27 -6.55 34.71
CA PHE A 276 14.42 -7.45 34.67
C PHE A 276 14.26 -8.59 33.66
N GLU A 277 13.04 -9.12 33.51
CA GLU A 277 12.72 -10.11 32.48
C GLU A 277 12.92 -9.55 31.08
N LEU A 278 12.44 -8.32 30.80
CA LEU A 278 12.68 -7.66 29.51
C LEU A 278 14.18 -7.46 29.26
N ALA A 279 14.94 -6.98 30.24
CA ALA A 279 16.39 -6.82 30.12
C ALA A 279 17.09 -8.16 29.80
N SER A 280 16.64 -9.25 30.42
CA SER A 280 17.20 -10.59 30.23
C SER A 280 16.85 -11.18 28.87
N ARG A 281 15.63 -10.98 28.38
CA ARG A 281 15.23 -11.36 27.02
C ARG A 281 16.00 -10.56 25.96
N ALA A 282 16.17 -9.25 26.17
CA ALA A 282 17.00 -8.42 25.29
C ALA A 282 18.48 -8.87 25.28
N GLU A 283 19.04 -9.22 26.44
CA GLU A 283 20.41 -9.77 26.55
C GLU A 283 20.56 -11.11 25.79
N GLN A 284 19.57 -12.00 25.90
CA GLN A 284 19.55 -13.26 25.16
C GLN A 284 19.48 -13.03 23.65
N LEU A 285 18.63 -12.09 23.22
CA LEU A 285 18.49 -11.70 21.82
C LEU A 285 19.83 -11.23 21.25
N VAL A 286 20.52 -10.32 21.93
CA VAL A 286 21.85 -9.81 21.57
C VAL A 286 22.91 -10.91 21.54
N SER A 287 22.86 -11.82 22.51
CA SER A 287 23.82 -12.91 22.63
C SER A 287 23.71 -13.93 21.49
N SER A 288 22.51 -14.09 20.93
CA SER A 288 22.23 -14.99 19.80
C SER A 288 22.68 -14.44 18.44
N VAL A 289 22.98 -13.14 18.35
CA VAL A 289 23.44 -12.52 17.10
C VAL A 289 24.94 -12.74 16.95
N HIS A 290 25.32 -13.24 15.78
CA HIS A 290 26.71 -13.38 15.34
C HIS A 290 26.99 -12.34 14.24
N PRO A 291 27.58 -11.19 14.60
CA PRO A 291 27.88 -10.12 13.64
C PRO A 291 28.78 -10.59 12.50
N THR A 292 28.54 -10.04 11.31
CA THR A 292 29.35 -10.25 10.11
C THR A 292 30.07 -8.98 9.65
N THR A 293 29.83 -7.85 10.33
CA THR A 293 30.38 -6.53 10.02
C THR A 293 30.79 -5.80 11.30
N ASP A 294 31.78 -4.93 11.21
CA ASP A 294 32.26 -4.11 12.34
C ASP A 294 31.15 -3.23 12.93
N ALA A 295 30.22 -2.76 12.09
CA ALA A 295 29.07 -1.98 12.54
C ALA A 295 28.15 -2.79 13.46
N LEU A 296 27.87 -4.06 13.09
CA LEU A 296 27.06 -4.96 13.91
C LEU A 296 27.79 -5.38 15.19
N ASP A 297 29.12 -5.54 15.14
CA ASP A 297 29.92 -5.77 16.35
C ASP A 297 29.83 -4.60 17.32
N GLY A 298 29.86 -3.37 16.81
CA GLY A 298 29.66 -2.15 17.59
C GLY A 298 28.29 -2.10 18.28
N GLU A 299 27.21 -2.36 17.54
CA GLU A 299 25.84 -2.38 18.09
C GLU A 299 25.65 -3.48 19.13
N ARG A 300 26.25 -4.66 18.92
CA ARG A 300 26.24 -5.76 19.89
C ARG A 300 27.00 -5.39 21.17
N ALA A 301 28.20 -4.82 21.04
CA ALA A 301 28.99 -4.40 22.19
C ALA A 301 28.28 -3.31 23.01
N ARG A 302 27.64 -2.36 22.33
CA ARG A 302 26.80 -1.35 22.96
C ARG A 302 25.66 -1.99 23.75
N ALA A 303 24.91 -2.90 23.13
CA ALA A 303 23.78 -3.57 23.78
C ALA A 303 24.22 -4.31 25.06
N LEU A 304 25.32 -5.07 24.99
CA LEU A 304 25.88 -5.77 26.16
C LEU A 304 26.30 -4.82 27.28
N ALA A 305 26.86 -3.65 26.95
CA ALA A 305 27.19 -2.62 27.95
C ALA A 305 25.94 -1.98 28.58
N LEU A 306 24.84 -1.86 27.82
CA LEU A 306 23.58 -1.33 28.32
C LEU A 306 22.88 -2.29 29.28
N VAL A 307 23.03 -3.62 29.14
CA VAL A 307 22.35 -4.58 30.04
C VAL A 307 22.62 -4.30 31.52
N GLY A 308 23.90 -4.14 31.89
CA GLY A 308 24.27 -3.85 33.28
C GLY A 308 23.73 -2.50 33.75
N THR A 309 23.78 -1.50 32.87
CA THR A 309 23.28 -0.14 33.15
C THR A 309 21.77 -0.13 33.35
N ALA A 310 21.02 -0.83 32.49
CA ALA A 310 19.57 -0.96 32.55
C ALA A 310 19.15 -1.66 33.85
N ARG A 311 19.81 -2.77 34.22
CA ARG A 311 19.52 -3.47 35.48
C ARG A 311 19.77 -2.58 36.70
N GLN A 312 20.87 -1.82 36.72
CA GLN A 312 21.13 -0.89 37.82
C GLN A 312 20.08 0.23 37.88
N ALA A 313 19.73 0.83 36.74
CA ALA A 313 18.71 1.87 36.67
C ALA A 313 17.34 1.38 37.14
N VAL A 314 16.98 0.12 36.85
CA VAL A 314 15.79 -0.55 37.38
C VAL A 314 15.88 -0.76 38.89
N THR A 315 17.02 -1.21 39.44
CA THR A 315 17.20 -1.33 40.89
C THR A 315 16.99 0.02 41.59
N ASP A 316 17.72 1.04 41.17
CA ASP A 316 17.66 2.39 41.76
C ASP A 316 16.23 2.95 41.71
N ALA A 317 15.53 2.71 40.61
CA ALA A 317 14.17 3.19 40.42
C ALA A 317 13.14 2.56 41.35
N TYR A 318 13.40 1.43 42.01
CA TYR A 318 12.46 0.76 42.92
C TYR A 318 12.91 0.82 44.39
N GLU A 319 14.21 0.95 44.67
CA GLU A 319 14.73 1.16 46.03
C GLU A 319 14.32 2.52 46.63
N ASP A 320 14.16 3.56 45.79
CA ASP A 320 13.81 4.93 46.19
C ASP A 320 12.44 5.08 46.92
N VAL A 321 11.67 4.01 47.14
CA VAL A 321 10.35 4.01 47.81
C VAL A 321 10.36 3.30 49.17
N GLU A 322 11.36 2.48 49.47
CA GLU A 322 11.48 1.81 50.77
C GLU A 322 12.16 2.66 51.86
N ALA A 323 12.57 3.89 51.54
CA ALA A 323 13.21 4.86 52.44
C ALA A 323 12.29 6.05 52.79
#